data_AF-A0A812JY38-F1
#
_entry.id   AF-A0A812JY38-F1
#
_cell.length_a   1.000
_cell.length_b   1.000
_cell.length_c   1.000
_cell.angle_alpha   90.00
_cell.angle_beta   90.00
_cell.angle_gamma   90.00
#
_symmetry.space_group_name_H-M   'P 1'
#
loop_
_entity.id
_entity.type
_entity.pdbx_description
1 polymer ?
#
loop_
_entity_poly.entity_id
_entity_poly.type
_entity_poly.pdbx_seq_one_letter_code
_entity_poly.pdbx_strand_id
1 'polypeptide(L)'
;MKAVNGRSPITRNLTPLFTRHRDRRAARKLGGGLHGDVDRLLDVEGGRKEVSLEMAPLPPQWVEAAEQAREDIKSIKDKLVQLEKAQSKRLIRVFSDDKTPDKEVERISNEVSNLVKRCENSIHQVKTRGTALASEKDR
;
A
#
# COMPACT_ATOMS: atom_id res chain seq x y z
N MET A 1 -55.27 -35.21 -26.06
CA MET A 1 -54.54 -35.36 -24.77
C MET A 1 -53.13 -34.78 -24.90
N LYS A 2 -52.89 -33.59 -24.34
CA LYS A 2 -51.76 -33.25 -23.46
C LYS A 2 -51.75 -31.75 -23.22
N ALA A 3 -51.71 -31.42 -21.94
CA ALA A 3 -51.92 -30.11 -21.36
C ALA A 3 -50.60 -29.38 -21.10
N VAL A 4 -50.77 -28.16 -20.57
CA VAL A 4 -49.94 -27.48 -19.56
C VAL A 4 -49.08 -26.33 -20.10
N ASN A 5 -49.65 -25.13 -19.93
CA ASN A 5 -49.04 -23.91 -19.39
C ASN A 5 -47.51 -23.94 -19.20
N GLY A 6 -46.78 -23.27 -20.08
CA GLY A 6 -45.44 -22.79 -19.81
C GLY A 6 -45.50 -21.30 -19.43
N ARG A 7 -45.61 -21.00 -18.13
CA ARG A 7 -45.41 -19.63 -17.60
C ARG A 7 -44.06 -19.12 -18.14
N SER A 8 -44.03 -17.92 -18.70
CA SER A 8 -42.79 -17.26 -19.09
C SER A 8 -41.84 -17.24 -17.89
N PRO A 9 -40.58 -17.70 -18.04
CA PRO A 9 -39.66 -17.75 -16.93
C PRO A 9 -39.39 -16.33 -16.44
N ILE A 10 -39.57 -16.13 -15.13
CA ILE A 10 -39.27 -14.89 -14.41
C ILE A 10 -37.84 -14.47 -14.77
N THR A 11 -37.71 -13.38 -15.54
CA THR A 11 -36.42 -12.83 -15.94
C THR A 11 -35.80 -12.10 -14.75
N ARG A 12 -35.29 -12.85 -13.76
CA ARG A 12 -34.31 -12.27 -12.83
C ARG A 12 -33.08 -11.99 -13.68
N ASN A 13 -32.73 -10.71 -13.86
CA ASN A 13 -31.61 -10.28 -14.67
C ASN A 13 -30.38 -11.15 -14.38
N LEU A 14 -30.06 -12.06 -15.30
CA LEU A 14 -28.89 -12.90 -15.20
C LEU A 14 -27.72 -12.06 -15.68
N THR A 15 -26.73 -11.84 -14.81
CA THR A 15 -25.50 -11.14 -15.19
C THR A 15 -24.92 -11.81 -16.44
N PRO A 16 -24.45 -11.06 -17.46
CA PRO A 16 -23.93 -11.63 -18.71
C PRO A 16 -22.86 -12.72 -18.52
N LEU A 17 -22.11 -12.65 -17.41
CA LEU A 17 -21.15 -13.66 -17.00
C LEU A 17 -21.80 -15.01 -16.66
N PHE A 18 -22.96 -15.01 -15.99
CA PHE A 18 -23.68 -16.22 -15.62
C PHE A 18 -24.20 -16.96 -16.87
N THR A 19 -24.77 -16.24 -17.82
CA THR A 19 -25.24 -16.79 -19.11
C THR A 19 -24.08 -17.43 -19.87
N ARG A 20 -22.96 -16.69 -20.01
CA ARG A 20 -21.75 -17.19 -20.68
C ARG A 20 -21.21 -18.47 -20.04
N HIS A 21 -21.20 -18.55 -18.71
CA HIS A 21 -20.65 -19.71 -18.01
C HIS A 21 -21.57 -20.94 -18.12
N ARG A 22 -22.88 -20.72 -18.04
CA ARG A 22 -23.89 -21.77 -18.21
C ARG A 22 -23.87 -22.35 -19.63
N ASP A 23 -23.86 -21.48 -20.64
CA ASP A 23 -23.91 -21.89 -22.04
C ASP A 23 -22.63 -22.65 -22.45
N ARG A 24 -21.47 -22.24 -21.89
CA ARG A 24 -20.20 -22.97 -22.04
C ARG A 24 -20.23 -24.37 -21.43
N ARG A 25 -20.90 -24.54 -20.28
CA ARG A 25 -21.04 -25.85 -19.63
C ARG A 25 -22.05 -26.74 -20.38
N ALA A 26 -23.12 -26.17 -20.92
CA ALA A 26 -24.08 -26.88 -21.76
C ALA A 26 -23.43 -27.41 -23.05
N ALA A 27 -22.59 -26.61 -23.70
CA ALA A 27 -21.82 -27.04 -24.88
C ALA A 27 -20.90 -28.23 -24.58
N ARG A 28 -20.29 -28.27 -23.37
CA ARG A 28 -19.44 -29.40 -22.94
C ARG A 28 -20.21 -30.68 -22.62
N LYS A 29 -21.51 -30.60 -22.30
CA LYS A 29 -22.32 -31.78 -21.96
C LYS A 29 -22.77 -32.57 -23.20
N LEU A 30 -22.76 -31.94 -24.38
CA LEU A 30 -23.11 -32.58 -25.66
C LEU A 30 -21.89 -33.19 -26.38
N GLY A 31 -20.68 -32.75 -26.05
CA GLY A 31 -19.43 -33.33 -26.55
C GLY A 31 -18.96 -34.43 -25.62
N GLY A 32 -19.31 -35.68 -25.95
CA GLY A 32 -19.11 -36.88 -25.15
C GLY A 32 -17.76 -37.00 -24.47
N GLY A 33 -17.79 -37.48 -23.23
CA GLY A 33 -16.61 -37.94 -22.52
C GLY A 33 -16.15 -39.27 -23.04
N LEU A 34 -14.86 -39.37 -23.37
CA LEU A 34 -14.08 -40.60 -23.40
C LEU A 34 -12.64 -40.23 -23.00
N HIS A 35 -12.07 -40.99 -22.07
CA HIS A 35 -10.65 -41.09 -21.69
C HIS A 35 -9.99 -39.98 -20.84
N GLY A 36 -9.50 -40.39 -19.65
CA GLY A 36 -8.19 -39.98 -19.14
C GLY A 36 -8.10 -38.73 -18.27
N ASP A 37 -8.73 -38.74 -17.09
CA ASP A 37 -8.71 -37.63 -16.11
C ASP A 37 -7.37 -37.36 -15.40
N VAL A 38 -6.22 -37.78 -15.96
CA VAL A 38 -4.89 -37.51 -15.37
C VAL A 38 -3.95 -36.70 -16.25
N ASP A 39 -4.24 -36.55 -17.56
CA ASP A 39 -3.32 -35.87 -18.50
C ASP A 39 -3.74 -34.41 -18.78
N ARG A 40 -4.94 -34.02 -18.37
CA ARG A 40 -5.50 -32.68 -18.64
C ARG A 40 -4.99 -31.57 -17.70
N LEU A 41 -4.10 -31.88 -16.76
CA LEU A 41 -3.42 -30.85 -15.97
C LEU A 41 -2.26 -30.23 -16.76
N LEU A 42 -1.70 -30.93 -17.75
CA LEU A 42 -0.50 -30.51 -18.47
C LEU A 42 -0.73 -30.13 -19.93
N ASP A 43 -1.87 -30.43 -20.52
CA ASP A 43 -2.17 -30.08 -21.91
C ASP A 43 -2.71 -28.64 -22.07
N VAL A 44 -1.93 -27.69 -21.53
CA VAL A 44 -1.93 -26.27 -21.93
C VAL A 44 -1.12 -26.17 -23.22
N GLU A 45 -1.62 -26.80 -24.28
CA GLU A 45 -1.10 -26.53 -25.62
C GLU A 45 -1.61 -25.16 -26.08
N GLY A 46 -0.67 -24.27 -26.38
CA GLY A 46 -0.96 -22.97 -26.99
C GLY A 46 -0.89 -21.77 -26.07
N GLY A 47 0.02 -21.78 -25.10
CA GLY A 47 0.49 -20.56 -24.51
C GLY A 47 1.33 -20.82 -23.29
N ARG A 48 2.65 -20.87 -23.49
CA ARG A 48 3.51 -20.11 -22.58
C ARG A 48 3.01 -18.67 -22.63
N LYS A 49 1.93 -18.35 -21.92
CA LYS A 49 1.90 -17.10 -21.21
C LYS A 49 3.06 -17.30 -20.25
N GLU A 50 4.23 -16.83 -20.68
CA GLU A 50 5.12 -16.14 -19.79
C GLU A 50 4.22 -15.58 -18.69
N VAL A 51 4.27 -16.21 -17.51
CA VAL A 51 3.76 -15.54 -16.34
C VAL A 51 4.76 -14.42 -16.21
N SER A 52 4.50 -13.35 -16.98
CA SER A 52 5.07 -12.05 -16.79
C SER A 52 4.62 -11.79 -15.37
N LEU A 53 5.54 -12.09 -14.46
CA LEU A 53 5.40 -11.72 -13.08
C LEU A 53 5.34 -10.22 -13.21
N GLU A 54 4.11 -9.68 -13.26
CA GLU A 54 3.87 -8.26 -13.29
C GLU A 54 4.44 -7.77 -11.97
N MET A 55 5.75 -7.47 -11.99
CA MET A 55 6.45 -6.86 -10.90
C MET A 55 5.69 -5.57 -10.71
N ALA A 56 4.87 -5.54 -9.66
CA ALA A 56 4.18 -4.33 -9.27
C ALA A 56 5.23 -3.21 -9.31
N PRO A 57 4.94 -2.11 -10.02
CA PRO A 57 5.94 -1.06 -10.21
C PRO A 57 6.42 -0.66 -8.83
N LEU A 58 7.74 -0.73 -8.61
CA LEU A 58 8.33 -0.31 -7.34
C LEU A 58 7.77 1.07 -7.00
N PRO A 59 7.40 1.31 -5.73
CA PRO A 59 6.94 2.62 -5.34
C PRO A 59 7.98 3.65 -5.79
N PRO A 60 7.55 4.79 -6.37
CA PRO A 60 8.46 5.82 -6.81
C PRO A 60 9.46 6.17 -5.70
N GLN A 61 10.71 6.41 -6.06
CA GLN A 61 11.79 6.67 -5.10
C GLN A 61 11.53 7.88 -4.18
N TRP A 62 10.59 8.77 -4.54
CA TRP A 62 10.12 9.84 -3.67
C TRP A 62 9.21 9.36 -2.54
N VAL A 63 8.47 8.25 -2.73
CA VAL A 63 7.57 7.66 -1.72
C VAL A 63 8.36 7.21 -0.51
N GLU A 64 9.50 6.54 -0.71
CA GLU A 64 10.38 6.13 0.38
C GLU A 64 10.92 7.35 1.18
N ALA A 65 11.36 8.39 0.48
CA ALA A 65 11.80 9.64 1.12
C ALA A 65 10.64 10.35 1.86
N ALA A 66 9.41 10.25 1.36
CA ALA A 66 8.23 10.81 2.00
C ALA A 66 7.83 10.03 3.26
N GLU A 67 7.90 8.69 3.23
CA GLU A 67 7.68 7.85 4.42
C GLU A 67 8.72 8.14 5.50
N GLN A 68 10.01 8.24 5.12
CA GLN A 68 11.07 8.62 6.05
C GLN A 68 10.79 9.99 6.70
N ALA A 69 10.36 10.98 5.92
CA ALA A 69 10.00 12.29 6.46
C ALA A 69 8.80 12.21 7.43
N ARG A 70 7.80 11.35 7.16
CA ARG A 70 6.66 11.14 8.06
C ARG A 70 7.09 10.54 9.40
N GLU A 71 8.02 9.58 9.38
CA GLU A 71 8.61 9.01 10.59
C GLU A 71 9.41 10.04 11.39
N ASP A 72 10.24 10.84 10.71
CA ASP A 72 11.00 11.92 11.32
C ASP A 72 10.06 12.93 12.01
N ILE A 73 8.97 13.34 11.34
CA ILE A 73 7.95 14.24 11.92
C ILE A 73 7.31 13.63 13.17
N LYS A 74 7.00 12.33 13.17
CA LYS A 74 6.44 11.65 14.34
C LYS A 74 7.44 11.67 15.51
N SER A 75 8.70 11.36 15.23
CA SER A 75 9.79 11.40 16.23
C SER A 75 9.99 12.81 16.80
N ILE A 76 9.94 13.85 15.95
CA ILE A 76 9.99 15.26 16.38
C ILE A 76 8.85 15.58 17.35
N LYS A 77 7.62 15.18 17.01
CA LYS A 77 6.44 15.42 17.87
C LYS A 77 6.60 14.75 19.24
N ASP A 78 7.05 13.51 19.27
CA ASP A 78 7.26 12.78 20.52
C ASP A 78 8.36 13.44 21.37
N LYS A 79 9.45 13.90 20.74
CA LYS A 79 10.54 14.62 21.41
C LYS A 79 10.12 16.00 21.91
N LEU A 80 9.25 16.71 21.19
CA LEU A 80 8.69 17.98 21.65
C LEU A 80 7.83 17.81 22.91
N VAL A 81 7.02 16.74 23.00
CA VAL A 81 6.27 16.41 24.22
C VAL A 81 7.22 16.10 25.38
N GLN A 82 8.34 15.43 25.13
CA GLN A 82 9.37 15.19 26.15
C GLN A 82 10.03 16.50 26.61
N LEU A 83 10.33 17.41 25.68
CA LEU A 83 10.89 18.73 25.96
C LEU A 83 9.94 19.55 26.83
N GLU A 84 8.65 19.59 26.48
CA GLU A 84 7.61 20.29 27.26
C GLU A 84 7.56 19.75 28.69
N LYS A 85 7.51 18.43 28.86
CA LYS A 85 7.54 17.79 30.19
C LYS A 85 8.81 18.14 30.97
N ALA A 86 9.97 18.17 30.31
CA ALA A 86 11.24 18.53 30.93
C ALA A 86 11.26 20.01 31.33
N GLN A 87 10.70 20.90 30.51
CA GLN A 87 10.53 22.32 30.81
C GLN A 87 9.58 22.54 31.99
N SER A 88 8.43 21.85 32.06
CA SER A 88 7.54 21.93 33.22
C SER A 88 8.22 21.45 34.50
N LYS A 89 8.99 20.36 34.44
CA LYS A 89 9.78 19.85 35.58
C LYS A 89 10.87 20.84 36.00
N ARG A 90 11.53 21.49 35.04
CA ARG A 90 12.52 22.53 35.30
C ARG A 90 11.89 23.67 36.08
N LEU A 91 10.74 24.20 35.64
CA LEU A 91 10.04 25.27 36.35
C LEU A 91 9.73 24.92 37.81
N ILE A 92 9.37 23.67 38.10
CA ILE A 92 9.13 23.19 39.47
C ILE A 92 10.44 23.09 40.27
N ARG A 93 11.57 22.77 39.61
CA ARG A 93 12.88 22.56 40.24
C ARG A 93 13.78 23.79 40.30
N VAL A 94 13.46 24.90 39.62
CA VAL A 94 14.24 26.16 39.66
C VAL A 94 14.39 26.72 41.08
N PHE A 95 13.55 26.31 42.04
CA PHE A 95 13.70 26.63 43.46
C PHE A 95 14.79 25.81 44.18
N SER A 96 15.44 24.87 43.51
CA SER A 96 16.57 24.06 43.98
C SER A 96 17.74 24.27 43.02
N ASP A 97 18.92 24.66 43.52
CA ASP A 97 20.11 25.09 42.73
C ASP A 97 20.78 23.95 41.90
N ASP A 98 20.01 22.94 41.50
CA ASP A 98 20.46 21.85 40.66
C ASP A 98 20.46 22.27 39.18
N LYS A 99 21.64 22.34 38.56
CA LYS A 99 21.85 22.64 37.12
C LYS A 99 21.67 21.45 36.18
N THR A 100 21.34 20.29 36.72
CA THR A 100 21.12 19.04 35.97
C THR A 100 19.89 19.05 35.03
N PRO A 101 18.72 19.64 35.37
CA PRO A 101 17.57 19.68 34.47
C PRO A 101 17.80 20.61 33.27
N ASP A 102 18.60 21.66 33.43
CA ASP A 102 18.93 22.61 32.37
C ASP A 102 19.72 21.95 31.24
N LYS A 103 20.72 21.12 31.60
CA LYS A 103 21.50 20.34 30.62
C LYS A 103 20.65 19.32 29.87
N GLU A 104 19.66 18.73 30.53
CA GLU A 104 18.76 17.76 29.90
C GLU A 104 17.81 18.44 28.89
N VAL A 105 17.29 19.62 29.23
CA VAL A 105 16.48 20.44 28.29
C VAL A 105 17.32 20.85 27.08
N GLU A 106 18.56 21.29 27.30
CA GLU A 106 19.48 21.66 26.22
C GLU A 106 19.80 20.47 25.29
N ARG A 107 20.06 19.30 25.86
CA ARG A 107 20.29 18.06 25.11
C ARG A 107 19.08 17.70 24.24
N ILE A 108 17.87 17.68 24.81
CA ILE A 108 16.64 17.37 24.07
C ILE A 108 16.39 18.42 22.97
N SER A 109 16.65 19.70 23.24
CA SER A 109 16.50 20.79 22.26
C SER A 109 17.45 20.63 21.07
N ASN A 110 18.71 20.26 21.33
CA ASN A 110 19.69 19.99 20.29
C ASN A 110 19.30 18.76 19.45
N GLU A 111 18.76 17.71 20.08
CA GLU A 111 18.23 16.54 19.38
C GLU A 111 17.05 16.88 18.46
N VAL A 112 16.09 17.69 18.95
CA VAL A 112 14.97 18.18 18.15
C VAL A 112 15.48 18.99 16.94
N SER A 113 16.42 19.90 17.15
CA SER A 113 17.01 20.70 16.08
C SER A 113 17.67 19.84 15.01
N ASN A 114 18.38 18.78 15.41
CA ASN A 114 19.00 17.84 14.49
C ASN A 114 17.98 16.97 13.76
N LEU A 115 16.87 16.59 14.40
CA LEU A 115 15.77 15.88 13.75
C LEU A 115 15.07 16.76 12.71
N VAL A 116 14.84 18.04 13.02
CA VAL A 116 14.22 18.99 12.09
C VAL A 116 15.07 19.17 10.83
N LYS A 117 16.40 19.37 10.98
CA LYS A 117 17.32 19.45 9.84
C LYS A 117 17.32 18.19 8.98
N ARG A 118 17.25 17.01 9.61
CA ARG A 118 17.14 15.74 8.89
C ARG A 118 15.82 15.63 8.12
N CYS A 119 14.70 15.98 8.76
CA CYS A 119 13.40 16.01 8.12
C CYS A 119 13.37 16.97 6.93
N GLU A 120 13.96 18.16 7.06
CA GLU A 120 14.09 19.13 5.97
C GLU A 120 14.86 18.53 4.79
N ASN A 121 16.00 17.88 5.04
CA ASN A 121 16.76 17.18 4.01
C ASN A 121 15.96 16.05 3.33
N SER A 122 15.20 15.26 4.10
CA SER A 122 14.31 14.21 3.56
C SER A 122 13.24 14.81 2.65
N ILE A 123 12.61 15.92 3.05
CA ILE A 123 11.62 16.64 2.23
C ILE A 123 12.25 17.21 0.96
N HIS A 124 13.46 17.76 1.04
CA HIS A 124 14.20 18.21 -0.15
C HIS A 124 14.47 17.06 -1.13
N GLN A 125 14.79 15.86 -0.63
CA GLN A 125 14.97 14.68 -1.49
C GLN A 125 13.67 14.26 -2.18
N VAL A 126 12.52 14.36 -1.51
CA VAL A 126 11.20 14.14 -2.15
C VAL A 126 11.01 15.08 -3.33
N LYS A 127 11.33 16.37 -3.16
CA LYS A 127 11.23 17.37 -4.23
C LYS A 127 12.15 17.01 -5.40
N THR A 128 13.43 16.78 -5.14
CA THR A 128 14.43 16.50 -6.20
C THR A 128 14.15 15.20 -6.95
N ARG A 129 13.85 14.11 -6.22
CA ARG A 129 13.56 12.79 -6.82
C ARG A 129 12.21 12.78 -7.53
N GLY A 130 11.22 13.50 -6.99
CA GLY A 130 9.91 13.67 -7.61
C GLY A 130 9.99 14.44 -8.93
N THR A 131 10.81 15.49 -9.02
CA THR A 131 11.00 16.24 -10.27
C THR A 131 11.86 15.53 -11.31
N ALA A 132 12.88 14.77 -10.88
CA ALA A 132 13.76 14.03 -11.80
C ALA A 132 13.01 12.91 -12.56
N LEU A 133 12.09 12.22 -11.87
CA LEU A 133 11.23 11.21 -12.50
C LEU A 133 10.22 11.81 -13.50
N ALA A 134 9.81 13.06 -13.29
CA ALA A 134 8.91 13.75 -14.22
C ALA A 134 9.60 14.12 -15.54
N SER A 135 10.90 14.44 -15.52
CA SER A 135 11.67 14.74 -16.74
C SER A 135 12.09 13.51 -17.56
N GLU A 136 12.27 12.35 -16.92
CA GLU A 136 12.66 11.10 -17.61
C GLU A 136 11.52 10.52 -18.47
N LYS A 137 10.27 10.82 -18.11
CA LYS A 137 9.07 10.30 -18.80
C LYS A 137 8.69 11.09 -20.06
N ASP A 138 9.37 12.20 -20.34
CA ASP A 138 9.12 13.12 -21.46
C ASP A 138 10.16 12.98 -22.60
N ARG A 139 10.91 11.86 -22.63
CA ARG A 139 11.85 11.47 -23.70
C ARG A 139 11.48 10.11 -24.27
#